data_AF-A0A0B1P4D5-F1
#
_entry.id   AF-A0A0B1P4D5-F1
#
_cell.length_a   1.000
_cell.length_b   1.000
_cell.length_c   1.000
_cell.angle_alpha   90.00
_cell.angle_beta   90.00
_cell.angle_gamma   90.00
#
_symmetry.space_group_name_H-M   'P 1'
#
loop_
_entity.id
_entity.type
_entity.pdbx_description
1 polymer ?
#
loop_
_entity_poly.entity_id
_entity_poly.type
_entity_poly.pdbx_seq_one_letter_code
_entity_poly.pdbx_strand_id
1 'polypeptide(L)'
;MHERRFATQEQYISTKDGITSENISAVGFFGPLTPTLPIEDDDPPSTRKHSIEIDSTLEITIPPPKKQRFTNNCDDIQAIEQNSCNNPQSKLSDAGPKQSTDESQVNVNSNEQAYPSPEQISTPLAISIKSGHDKGTQVEKVHDLTPETVYLELTENPLIKGVILAHCAFHPRDSNILAAAGSDALARIWSLKSLSSLKSVIQSPGMPIYAPHRNLYDLSVSMATQATALSWAPEGQYLAIASQPSETGLSRVDFWREDASLVASNFGIDSPVVNIQWNPSGTACLIISPQNETTDASITVIYPTLENVLRFTLPSHNLVEQLLQAVWTSNDDFIVCGGNLLQAFLCSAKTNSIIPGRKYEVPEEAGLSQVVYDLHSQLLATASDTGMVYIWGKDDPMYVFTAHQGVITQLTWQSLTTLDPTSNTKERLLASAGEDGAISIWNIVLPNIKCRASMTMRSTAFAIAFSPDGEFLASATSENLFIWKTDSPHIPLGTWTRQYESGWQTPLSSESTLSEVEICSLSWDSEGRRLAYGMNNRLALIDFRP
;
A
#
# COMPACT_ATOMS: atom_id res chain seq x y z
N MET A 1 1.18 -73.19 42.74
CA MET A 1 0.67 -73.01 41.37
C MET A 1 -0.65 -72.25 41.48
N HIS A 2 -0.73 -71.06 40.86
CA HIS A 2 -1.83 -70.07 40.84
C HIS A 2 -2.68 -69.83 42.11
N GLU A 3 -2.48 -68.65 42.70
CA GLU A 3 -3.49 -67.97 43.53
C GLU A 3 -4.51 -67.20 42.66
N ARG A 4 -5.74 -67.06 43.15
CA ARG A 4 -6.60 -65.89 42.88
C ARG A 4 -7.10 -65.35 44.21
N ARG A 5 -6.94 -64.04 44.42
CA ARG A 5 -7.27 -63.34 45.67
C ARG A 5 -8.76 -62.97 45.72
N PHE A 6 -9.33 -63.02 46.92
CA PHE A 6 -10.58 -62.34 47.27
C PHE A 6 -10.29 -61.01 47.98
N ALA A 7 -11.25 -60.09 47.96
CA ALA A 7 -11.16 -58.76 48.57
C ALA A 7 -12.47 -58.40 49.29
N THR A 8 -12.34 -57.87 50.52
CA THR A 8 -13.30 -57.12 51.36
C THR A 8 -12.60 -56.86 52.71
N GLN A 9 -12.82 -55.80 53.51
CA GLN A 9 -13.55 -54.52 53.41
C GLN A 9 -13.15 -53.63 54.62
N GLU A 10 -13.64 -52.37 54.70
CA GLU A 10 -13.76 -51.53 55.92
C GLU A 10 -12.49 -50.76 56.41
N GLN A 11 -12.55 -49.58 57.05
CA GLN A 11 -13.67 -48.71 57.49
C GLN A 11 -13.23 -47.22 57.60
N TYR A 12 -14.17 -46.31 57.88
CA TYR A 12 -14.02 -44.83 57.89
C TYR A 12 -14.35 -44.26 59.29
N ILE A 13 -13.50 -43.43 59.92
CA ILE A 13 -13.87 -42.47 61.00
C ILE A 13 -13.02 -41.18 60.89
N SER A 14 -13.59 -40.04 61.26
CA SER A 14 -13.07 -38.66 61.14
C SER A 14 -12.83 -38.00 62.51
N THR A 15 -11.87 -37.07 62.60
CA THR A 15 -11.91 -35.91 63.53
C THR A 15 -11.04 -34.72 63.07
N LYS A 16 -11.70 -33.54 63.06
CA LYS A 16 -11.27 -32.13 63.30
C LYS A 16 -9.94 -31.87 64.04
N ASP A 17 -9.29 -30.69 63.98
CA ASP A 17 -9.53 -29.35 63.37
C ASP A 17 -8.15 -28.63 63.20
N GLY A 18 -8.02 -27.65 62.30
CA GLY A 18 -7.09 -26.50 62.52
C GLY A 18 -6.09 -26.04 61.44
N ILE A 19 -6.27 -24.77 61.02
CA ILE A 19 -5.26 -23.75 60.69
C ILE A 19 -4.70 -23.63 59.23
N THR A 20 -5.02 -22.47 58.64
CA THR A 20 -4.43 -21.72 57.50
C THR A 20 -4.13 -22.41 56.16
N SER A 21 -4.95 -22.08 55.16
CA SER A 21 -4.55 -22.04 53.74
C SER A 21 -4.24 -20.58 53.34
N GLU A 22 -2.98 -20.24 53.13
CA GLU A 22 -2.60 -19.03 52.39
C GLU A 22 -2.79 -19.26 50.89
N ASN A 23 -3.58 -18.39 50.24
CA ASN A 23 -3.74 -18.42 48.79
C ASN A 23 -2.50 -17.85 48.11
N ILE A 24 -1.77 -18.68 47.35
CA ILE A 24 -0.78 -18.20 46.40
C ILE A 24 -1.52 -17.72 45.15
N SER A 25 -1.62 -16.41 44.99
CA SER A 25 -2.23 -15.77 43.83
C SER A 25 -1.38 -15.92 42.57
N ALA A 26 -1.92 -16.59 41.54
CA ALA A 26 -1.39 -16.48 40.19
C ALA A 26 -1.74 -15.10 39.61
N VAL A 27 -0.73 -14.36 39.11
CA VAL A 27 -0.92 -13.03 38.53
C VAL A 27 -1.45 -13.15 37.10
N GLY A 28 -2.67 -12.63 36.87
CA GLY A 28 -3.35 -12.67 35.57
C GLY A 28 -3.04 -11.46 34.68
N PHE A 29 -3.29 -11.63 33.38
CA PHE A 29 -3.05 -10.68 32.29
C PHE A 29 -3.92 -9.39 32.32
N PHE A 30 -4.82 -9.25 33.29
CA PHE A 30 -5.59 -8.03 33.56
C PHE A 30 -5.64 -7.74 35.06
N GLY A 31 -5.38 -6.48 35.45
CA GLY A 31 -5.60 -6.01 36.82
C GLY A 31 -7.08 -5.80 37.13
N PRO A 32 -7.53 -5.94 38.39
CA PRO A 32 -8.93 -5.80 38.75
C PRO A 32 -9.38 -4.33 38.78
N LEU A 33 -10.48 -4.02 38.08
CA LEU A 33 -11.16 -2.73 38.19
C LEU A 33 -12.05 -2.70 39.44
N THR A 34 -11.72 -1.82 40.40
CA THR A 34 -12.60 -1.53 41.54
C THR A 34 -13.77 -0.65 41.12
N PRO A 35 -15.04 -1.01 41.40
CA PRO A 35 -16.17 -0.14 41.11
C PRO A 35 -16.24 1.03 42.10
N THR A 36 -16.20 2.25 41.59
CA THR A 36 -16.51 3.46 42.38
C THR A 36 -18.01 3.56 42.62
N LEU A 37 -18.39 3.84 43.86
CA LEU A 37 -19.78 4.07 44.29
C LEU A 37 -20.40 5.31 43.60
N PRO A 38 -21.74 5.35 43.42
CA PRO A 38 -22.42 6.51 42.85
C PRO A 38 -22.42 7.69 43.82
N ILE A 39 -22.36 8.90 43.27
CA ILE A 39 -22.65 10.13 43.99
C ILE A 39 -24.15 10.42 43.80
N GLU A 40 -24.86 10.57 44.91
CA GLU A 40 -26.22 11.11 44.94
C GLU A 40 -26.17 12.63 44.77
N ASP A 41 -27.05 13.20 43.96
CA ASP A 41 -27.48 14.60 44.06
C ASP A 41 -28.96 14.67 43.63
N ASP A 42 -29.77 15.36 44.43
CA ASP A 42 -31.24 15.33 44.42
C ASP A 42 -31.90 16.42 43.54
N ASP A 43 -33.19 16.21 43.26
CA ASP A 43 -34.24 17.21 42.92
C ASP A 43 -34.26 17.88 41.51
N PRO A 44 -35.44 18.32 41.00
CA PRO A 44 -36.63 17.50 40.72
C PRO A 44 -37.21 17.76 39.30
N PRO A 45 -38.22 16.99 38.82
CA PRO A 45 -38.58 16.98 37.39
C PRO A 45 -39.56 18.10 36.96
N SER A 46 -39.36 18.65 35.77
CA SER A 46 -40.40 19.42 35.05
C SER A 46 -40.92 18.67 33.83
N THR A 47 -42.24 18.48 33.79
CA THR A 47 -42.94 17.68 32.79
C THR A 47 -43.11 18.41 31.45
N ARG A 48 -42.88 17.71 30.33
CA ARG A 48 -43.62 17.95 29.08
C ARG A 48 -43.78 16.65 28.28
N LYS A 49 -44.99 16.11 28.31
CA LYS A 49 -45.45 15.05 27.41
C LYS A 49 -45.71 15.65 26.03
N HIS A 50 -45.31 14.95 24.97
CA HIS A 50 -46.10 14.88 23.75
C HIS A 50 -46.00 13.47 23.17
N SER A 51 -47.08 12.71 23.37
CA SER A 51 -47.37 11.48 22.65
C SER A 51 -47.80 11.83 21.23
N ILE A 52 -47.33 11.04 20.25
CA ILE A 52 -47.94 10.98 18.92
C ILE A 52 -48.43 9.55 18.73
N GLU A 53 -49.68 9.44 18.28
CA GLU A 53 -50.42 8.20 18.20
C GLU A 53 -50.02 7.37 16.96
N ILE A 54 -50.16 6.05 17.10
CA ILE A 54 -50.13 5.11 15.99
C ILE A 54 -51.53 5.07 15.41
N ASP A 55 -51.68 5.27 14.10
CA ASP A 55 -52.88 4.83 13.39
C ASP A 55 -52.54 4.28 12.01
N SER A 56 -53.42 3.41 11.49
CA SER A 56 -53.06 2.39 10.51
C SER A 56 -54.00 2.28 9.31
N THR A 57 -53.41 1.98 8.15
CA THR A 57 -54.03 1.51 6.89
C THR A 57 -54.93 2.47 6.10
N LEU A 58 -54.63 2.63 4.81
CA LEU A 58 -55.46 2.13 3.70
C LEU A 58 -54.72 2.29 2.35
N GLU A 59 -54.75 1.25 1.51
CA GLU A 59 -54.20 1.25 0.15
C GLU A 59 -55.22 1.77 -0.90
N ILE A 60 -54.74 2.31 -2.03
CA ILE A 60 -55.40 2.25 -3.36
C ILE A 60 -54.38 2.55 -4.49
N THR A 61 -54.49 1.84 -5.62
CA THR A 61 -53.62 1.90 -6.82
C THR A 61 -54.16 2.94 -7.86
N ILE A 62 -53.54 3.31 -9.00
CA ILE A 62 -52.42 2.87 -9.88
C ILE A 62 -52.09 4.06 -10.85
N PRO A 63 -51.12 4.10 -11.81
CA PRO A 63 -49.85 3.38 -12.13
C PRO A 63 -48.63 4.34 -12.33
N PRO A 64 -47.41 3.84 -12.69
CA PRO A 64 -46.26 4.69 -13.07
C PRO A 64 -46.03 4.83 -14.61
N PRO A 65 -45.38 5.91 -15.08
CA PRO A 65 -44.86 6.00 -16.44
C PRO A 65 -43.52 5.26 -16.63
N LYS A 66 -43.49 4.41 -17.68
CA LYS A 66 -42.33 3.77 -18.31
C LYS A 66 -41.39 4.83 -18.95
N LYS A 67 -40.15 4.58 -19.38
CA LYS A 67 -39.08 3.55 -19.27
C LYS A 67 -37.91 4.14 -20.07
N GLN A 68 -36.66 3.80 -19.77
CA GLN A 68 -35.79 3.19 -20.79
C GLN A 68 -34.67 2.39 -20.12
N ARG A 69 -34.44 1.19 -20.64
CA ARG A 69 -33.53 0.17 -20.15
C ARG A 69 -33.05 -0.55 -21.41
N PHE A 70 -31.76 -0.49 -21.70
CA PHE A 70 -31.16 -1.34 -22.72
C PHE A 70 -30.36 -2.44 -22.01
N THR A 71 -30.67 -3.68 -22.38
CA THR A 71 -29.99 -4.89 -21.93
C THR A 71 -29.16 -5.43 -23.09
N ASN A 72 -28.06 -6.09 -22.75
CA ASN A 72 -27.15 -6.77 -23.68
C ASN A 72 -27.89 -7.70 -24.66
N ASN A 73 -27.27 -7.94 -25.81
CA ASN A 73 -26.88 -9.30 -26.18
C ASN A 73 -25.64 -9.28 -27.09
N CYS A 74 -24.86 -10.36 -26.98
CA CYS A 74 -23.68 -10.66 -27.76
C CYS A 74 -24.09 -11.47 -29.02
N ASP A 75 -23.26 -11.48 -30.07
CA ASP A 75 -23.15 -12.59 -31.03
C ASP A 75 -21.81 -12.48 -31.79
N ASP A 76 -21.24 -13.64 -32.14
CA ASP A 76 -19.87 -13.82 -32.66
C ASP A 76 -19.65 -13.37 -34.11
N ILE A 77 -18.41 -12.98 -34.45
CA ILE A 77 -17.71 -13.44 -35.67
C ILE A 77 -16.22 -13.68 -35.35
N GLN A 78 -15.71 -14.84 -35.79
CA GLN A 78 -14.31 -15.23 -35.71
C GLN A 78 -13.49 -14.82 -36.96
N ALA A 79 -12.17 -14.69 -36.75
CA ALA A 79 -11.10 -15.18 -37.62
C ALA A 79 -10.59 -14.39 -38.86
N ILE A 80 -9.26 -14.55 -39.05
CA ILE A 80 -8.47 -14.60 -40.30
C ILE A 80 -7.79 -13.30 -40.83
N GLU A 81 -6.53 -13.17 -40.41
CA GLU A 81 -5.30 -13.12 -41.24
C GLU A 81 -4.90 -11.92 -42.13
N GLN A 82 -3.68 -11.43 -41.81
CA GLN A 82 -2.50 -11.26 -42.67
C GLN A 82 -2.38 -10.11 -43.71
N ASN A 83 -1.11 -9.70 -43.83
CA ASN A 83 -0.43 -9.00 -44.94
C ASN A 83 -0.73 -7.50 -45.13
N SER A 84 0.21 -6.56 -44.96
CA SER A 84 1.62 -6.41 -45.43
C SER A 84 1.72 -5.52 -46.69
N CYS A 85 2.80 -4.72 -46.71
CA CYS A 85 3.42 -4.03 -47.86
C CYS A 85 2.93 -2.63 -48.30
N ASN A 86 3.77 -1.64 -47.95
CA ASN A 86 4.49 -0.74 -48.87
C ASN A 86 3.79 0.39 -49.64
N ASN A 87 4.16 1.62 -49.23
CA ASN A 87 4.49 2.81 -50.04
C ASN A 87 5.13 2.49 -51.42
N PRO A 88 5.03 3.37 -52.46
CA PRO A 88 5.71 4.68 -52.40
C PRO A 88 5.22 5.89 -53.26
N GLN A 89 5.54 7.09 -52.75
CA GLN A 89 6.07 8.31 -53.42
C GLN A 89 5.52 8.88 -54.76
N SER A 90 5.17 10.18 -54.75
CA SER A 90 5.77 11.25 -55.61
C SER A 90 5.40 12.64 -55.04
N LYS A 91 6.33 13.58 -54.73
CA LYS A 91 7.04 14.56 -55.61
C LYS A 91 6.07 15.54 -56.33
N LEU A 92 6.25 16.86 -56.45
CA LEU A 92 7.34 17.85 -56.27
C LEU A 92 6.66 19.26 -56.14
N SER A 93 6.96 20.14 -55.17
CA SER A 93 7.96 21.25 -55.15
C SER A 93 7.47 22.69 -55.48
N ASP A 94 7.68 23.58 -54.51
CA ASP A 94 8.26 24.95 -54.57
C ASP A 94 7.56 26.23 -55.11
N ALA A 95 7.96 27.31 -54.42
CA ALA A 95 8.03 28.75 -54.79
C ALA A 95 6.77 29.66 -54.83
N GLY A 96 6.79 30.70 -53.99
CA GLY A 96 6.12 32.01 -54.23
C GLY A 96 7.07 33.00 -54.94
N PRO A 97 6.99 34.36 -54.75
CA PRO A 97 6.09 35.17 -53.88
C PRO A 97 5.59 36.51 -54.53
N LYS A 98 5.07 37.45 -53.71
CA LYS A 98 4.76 38.91 -53.94
C LYS A 98 3.43 39.25 -54.63
N GLN A 99 2.50 40.04 -54.04
CA GLN A 99 2.46 41.48 -53.63
C GLN A 99 2.21 42.48 -54.79
N SER A 100 1.05 43.18 -54.79
CA SER A 100 0.93 44.67 -54.81
C SER A 100 -0.51 45.21 -55.05
N THR A 101 -0.91 46.28 -54.32
CA THR A 101 -1.77 47.45 -54.70
C THR A 101 -3.22 47.23 -55.21
N ASP A 102 -4.27 47.73 -54.54
CA ASP A 102 -4.89 49.10 -54.60
C ASP A 102 -5.71 49.35 -55.90
N GLU A 103 -6.84 50.10 -55.96
CA GLU A 103 -7.44 51.11 -55.06
C GLU A 103 -8.93 51.39 -55.44
N SER A 104 -9.80 51.81 -54.50
CA SER A 104 -11.00 52.70 -54.73
C SER A 104 -12.18 52.21 -55.64
N GLN A 105 -13.42 52.75 -55.67
CA GLN A 105 -14.29 53.53 -54.76
C GLN A 105 -15.76 53.53 -55.29
N VAL A 106 -16.75 53.71 -54.39
CA VAL A 106 -18.07 54.39 -54.61
C VAL A 106 -19.16 53.75 -55.54
N ASN A 107 -20.48 53.89 -55.34
CA ASN A 107 -21.40 53.96 -54.17
C ASN A 107 -22.89 54.02 -54.67
N VAL A 108 -23.91 53.88 -53.78
CA VAL A 108 -25.28 54.51 -53.88
C VAL A 108 -26.23 53.98 -54.99
N ASN A 109 -27.56 53.74 -54.85
CA ASN A 109 -28.63 53.92 -53.83
C ASN A 109 -29.87 53.04 -54.27
N SER A 110 -31.05 52.92 -53.62
CA SER A 110 -31.63 53.26 -52.30
C SER A 110 -33.04 52.63 -52.18
N ASN A 111 -33.60 52.48 -50.96
CA ASN A 111 -34.87 53.12 -50.53
C ASN A 111 -35.32 52.68 -49.11
N GLU A 112 -36.21 53.47 -48.50
CA GLU A 112 -36.28 53.69 -47.04
C GLU A 112 -37.65 53.35 -46.38
N GLN A 113 -37.70 53.62 -45.06
CA GLN A 113 -38.83 54.03 -44.19
C GLN A 113 -39.38 52.99 -43.19
N ALA A 114 -39.75 53.29 -41.92
CA ALA A 114 -39.35 54.27 -40.89
C ALA A 114 -40.29 54.15 -39.65
N TYR A 115 -39.76 54.52 -38.44
CA TYR A 115 -40.40 55.05 -37.19
C TYR A 115 -40.65 54.10 -35.98
N PRO A 116 -40.78 54.61 -34.72
CA PRO A 116 -39.79 55.36 -33.89
C PRO A 116 -39.62 54.81 -32.44
N SER A 117 -38.80 55.47 -31.61
CA SER A 117 -38.64 55.20 -30.16
C SER A 117 -39.22 56.32 -29.26
N PRO A 118 -39.65 56.03 -28.02
CA PRO A 118 -39.96 57.04 -27.01
C PRO A 118 -39.01 57.06 -25.77
N GLU A 119 -38.38 58.22 -25.59
CA GLU A 119 -38.10 58.98 -24.34
C GLU A 119 -37.46 58.37 -23.07
N GLN A 120 -36.57 59.18 -22.45
CA GLN A 120 -35.83 58.88 -21.23
C GLN A 120 -36.57 59.33 -19.96
N ILE A 121 -36.45 58.56 -18.88
CA ILE A 121 -36.77 58.98 -17.51
C ILE A 121 -35.48 58.91 -16.66
N SER A 122 -35.34 59.86 -15.72
CA SER A 122 -34.14 60.08 -14.92
C SER A 122 -33.83 58.97 -13.90
N THR A 123 -32.55 58.74 -13.67
CA THR A 123 -32.03 57.75 -12.71
C THR A 123 -32.09 58.25 -11.26
N PRO A 124 -32.50 57.43 -10.29
CA PRO A 124 -32.30 57.73 -8.86
C PRO A 124 -30.85 57.47 -8.43
N LEU A 125 -30.42 58.11 -7.34
CA LEU A 125 -29.03 58.00 -6.85
C LEU A 125 -28.64 56.56 -6.47
N ALA A 126 -27.43 56.17 -6.87
CA ALA A 126 -26.83 54.91 -6.45
C ALA A 126 -26.49 54.93 -4.95
N ILE A 127 -27.20 54.11 -4.16
CA ILE A 127 -26.79 53.77 -2.80
C ILE A 127 -25.60 52.83 -2.92
N SER A 128 -24.43 53.27 -2.45
CA SER A 128 -23.23 52.42 -2.41
C SER A 128 -23.35 51.39 -1.29
N ILE A 129 -23.84 50.19 -1.65
CA ILE A 129 -23.68 49.01 -0.81
C ILE A 129 -22.18 48.73 -0.75
N LYS A 130 -21.56 49.01 0.40
CA LYS A 130 -20.20 48.53 0.68
C LYS A 130 -20.27 47.00 0.72
N SER A 131 -19.77 46.35 -0.33
CA SER A 131 -19.47 44.93 -0.30
C SER A 131 -18.64 44.63 0.95
N GLY A 132 -19.05 43.62 1.72
CA GLY A 132 -18.19 43.07 2.75
C GLY A 132 -16.88 42.56 2.14
N HIS A 133 -15.87 42.37 2.97
CA HIS A 133 -14.61 41.76 2.54
C HIS A 133 -14.89 40.40 1.93
N ASP A 134 -14.55 40.26 0.65
CA ASP A 134 -14.62 38.99 -0.05
C ASP A 134 -13.56 38.07 0.60
N LYS A 135 -14.02 37.08 1.37
CA LYS A 135 -13.16 36.01 1.86
C LYS A 135 -12.89 35.09 0.68
N GLY A 136 -11.95 35.48 -0.17
CA GLY A 136 -11.47 34.65 -1.25
C GLY A 136 -11.05 33.30 -0.69
N THR A 137 -11.69 32.23 -1.16
CA THR A 137 -11.35 30.85 -0.80
C THR A 137 -9.93 30.59 -1.29
N GLN A 138 -8.97 30.63 -0.37
CA GLN A 138 -7.58 30.30 -0.65
C GLN A 138 -7.51 28.79 -0.86
N VAL A 139 -7.69 28.35 -2.10
CA VAL A 139 -7.48 26.95 -2.48
C VAL A 139 -5.98 26.72 -2.41
N GLU A 140 -5.55 25.79 -1.55
CA GLU A 140 -4.15 25.39 -1.47
C GLU A 140 -3.70 24.90 -2.86
N LYS A 141 -2.58 25.44 -3.34
CA LYS A 141 -2.10 25.15 -4.68
C LYS A 141 -1.48 23.74 -4.68
N VAL A 142 -1.96 22.88 -5.55
CA VAL A 142 -1.32 21.59 -5.85
C VAL A 142 0.06 21.85 -6.44
N HIS A 143 1.10 21.25 -5.87
CA HIS A 143 2.49 21.40 -6.30
C HIS A 143 2.83 20.34 -7.36
N ASP A 144 3.29 20.77 -8.53
CA ASP A 144 3.86 19.86 -9.54
C ASP A 144 5.31 19.53 -9.15
N LEU A 145 5.55 18.27 -8.77
CA LEU A 145 6.84 17.75 -8.33
C LEU A 145 7.69 17.23 -9.49
N THR A 146 7.09 17.12 -10.68
CA THR A 146 7.75 16.58 -11.88
C THR A 146 9.02 17.35 -12.27
N PRO A 147 9.07 18.71 -12.25
CA PRO A 147 10.25 19.46 -12.68
C PRO A 147 11.51 19.32 -11.81
N GLU A 148 11.36 19.04 -10.51
CA GLU A 148 12.51 18.88 -9.58
C GLU A 148 12.97 17.41 -9.43
N THR A 149 12.31 16.49 -10.14
CA THR A 149 12.56 15.04 -10.09
C THR A 149 13.93 14.69 -10.67
N VAL A 150 14.67 13.85 -9.95
CA VAL A 150 15.93 13.25 -10.39
C VAL A 150 15.69 11.79 -10.75
N TYR A 151 16.22 11.34 -11.88
CA TYR A 151 16.27 9.91 -12.19
C TYR A 151 17.65 9.34 -11.83
N LEU A 152 17.71 8.17 -11.20
CA LEU A 152 18.95 7.45 -10.96
C LEU A 152 19.23 6.43 -12.07
N GLU A 153 20.49 6.33 -12.46
CA GLU A 153 20.94 5.30 -13.41
C GLU A 153 20.97 3.91 -12.76
N LEU A 154 20.39 2.90 -13.42
CA LEU A 154 20.29 1.53 -12.92
C LEU A 154 21.45 0.63 -13.35
N THR A 155 22.15 0.96 -14.43
CA THR A 155 23.31 0.19 -14.93
C THR A 155 24.47 1.10 -15.34
N GLU A 156 25.70 0.72 -14.99
CA GLU A 156 26.90 1.39 -15.51
C GLU A 156 27.34 0.82 -16.87
N ASN A 157 26.78 -0.32 -17.27
CA ASN A 157 27.11 -1.00 -18.51
C ASN A 157 26.09 -0.63 -19.60
N PRO A 158 26.45 0.19 -20.61
CA PRO A 158 25.53 0.64 -21.66
C PRO A 158 25.14 -0.47 -22.65
N LEU A 159 25.73 -1.67 -22.53
CA LEU A 159 25.34 -2.86 -23.29
C LEU A 159 24.12 -3.55 -22.68
N ILE A 160 23.88 -3.40 -21.37
CA ILE A 160 22.69 -3.95 -20.71
C ILE A 160 21.53 -3.03 -21.02
N LYS A 161 20.59 -3.51 -21.85
CA LYS A 161 19.36 -2.80 -22.21
C LYS A 161 18.18 -3.57 -21.64
N GLY A 162 17.37 -2.89 -20.83
CA GLY A 162 16.12 -3.46 -20.31
C GLY A 162 16.14 -3.94 -18.87
N VAL A 163 17.09 -3.50 -18.03
CA VAL A 163 17.04 -3.74 -16.57
C VAL A 163 15.68 -3.30 -16.04
N ILE A 164 14.95 -4.22 -15.41
CA ILE A 164 13.67 -4.00 -14.76
C ILE A 164 13.93 -3.86 -13.27
N LEU A 165 13.58 -2.70 -12.72
CA LEU A 165 13.52 -2.49 -11.29
C LEU A 165 12.28 -3.19 -10.72
N ALA A 166 12.47 -4.04 -9.71
CA ALA A 166 11.36 -4.71 -9.01
C ALA A 166 11.04 -4.02 -7.68
N HIS A 167 12.06 -3.61 -6.93
CA HIS A 167 11.92 -3.08 -5.57
C HIS A 167 12.87 -1.91 -5.31
N CYS A 168 12.39 -0.83 -4.68
CA CYS A 168 13.22 0.23 -4.11
C CYS A 168 12.76 0.60 -2.70
N ALA A 169 13.71 0.85 -1.80
CA ALA A 169 13.43 1.20 -0.41
C ALA A 169 14.53 2.11 0.18
N PHE A 170 14.13 3.28 0.67
CA PHE A 170 15.00 4.12 1.48
C PHE A 170 15.37 3.44 2.80
N HIS A 171 16.55 3.78 3.32
CA HIS A 171 16.98 3.35 4.63
C HIS A 171 16.09 3.99 5.73
N PRO A 172 15.53 3.21 6.68
CA PRO A 172 14.54 3.72 7.64
C PRO A 172 15.00 4.87 8.54
N ARG A 173 16.32 5.07 8.68
CA ARG A 173 16.94 6.06 9.59
C ARG A 173 17.91 7.07 8.93
N ASP A 174 18.26 6.92 7.65
CA ASP A 174 19.14 7.86 6.92
C ASP A 174 18.54 8.14 5.54
N SER A 175 17.99 9.34 5.38
CA SER A 175 17.36 9.82 4.15
C SER A 175 18.30 9.84 2.94
N ASN A 176 19.61 9.68 3.15
CA ASN A 176 20.62 9.67 2.11
C ASN A 176 21.01 8.28 1.61
N ILE A 177 20.43 7.21 2.16
CA ILE A 177 20.72 5.83 1.73
C ILE A 177 19.46 5.25 1.09
N LEU A 178 19.61 4.74 -0.13
CA LEU A 178 18.54 4.12 -0.90
C LEU A 178 19.03 2.77 -1.44
N ALA A 179 18.25 1.70 -1.23
CA ALA A 179 18.49 0.41 -1.85
C ALA A 179 17.50 0.17 -2.99
N ALA A 180 17.93 -0.58 -4.01
CA ALA A 180 17.03 -1.05 -5.05
C ALA A 180 17.54 -2.37 -5.68
N ALA A 181 16.61 -3.21 -6.14
CA ALA A 181 16.90 -4.50 -6.76
C ALA A 181 15.89 -4.88 -7.86
N GLY A 182 16.28 -5.78 -8.77
CA GLY A 182 15.48 -6.10 -9.96
C GLY A 182 16.04 -7.25 -10.81
N SER A 183 15.80 -7.21 -12.13
CA SER A 183 16.39 -8.13 -13.11
C SER A 183 17.89 -7.87 -13.32
N ASP A 184 18.53 -8.69 -14.15
CA ASP A 184 19.91 -8.48 -14.61
C ASP A 184 20.93 -8.38 -13.45
N ALA A 185 20.71 -9.17 -12.39
CA ALA A 185 21.44 -9.11 -11.13
C ALA A 185 21.51 -7.71 -10.48
N LEU A 186 20.54 -6.82 -10.76
CA LEU A 186 20.42 -5.53 -10.11
C LEU A 186 20.20 -5.72 -8.60
N ALA A 187 21.19 -5.33 -7.81
CA ALA A 187 21.10 -5.16 -6.36
C ALA A 187 22.11 -4.08 -5.95
N ARG A 188 21.64 -2.91 -5.50
CA ARG A 188 22.47 -1.70 -5.30
C ARG A 188 22.06 -0.91 -4.07
N ILE A 189 23.03 -0.20 -3.48
CA ILE A 189 22.82 0.84 -2.46
C ILE A 189 23.46 2.14 -2.95
N TRP A 190 22.69 3.23 -3.03
CA TRP A 190 23.14 4.58 -3.38
C TRP A 190 23.39 5.44 -2.13
N SER A 191 24.36 6.35 -2.22
CA SER A 191 24.63 7.41 -1.25
C SER A 191 24.31 8.78 -1.86
N LEU A 192 23.23 9.40 -1.38
CA LEU A 192 22.64 10.61 -1.94
C LEU A 192 23.16 11.91 -1.30
N LYS A 193 24.15 11.84 -0.41
CA LYS A 193 24.70 12.99 0.35
C LYS A 193 25.22 14.11 -0.56
N SER A 194 25.65 13.77 -1.79
CA SER A 194 26.16 14.72 -2.79
C SER A 194 25.16 15.07 -3.89
N LEU A 195 23.90 14.62 -3.81
CA LEU A 195 22.93 14.77 -4.90
C LEU A 195 22.59 16.24 -5.20
N SER A 196 22.54 17.09 -4.17
CA SER A 196 22.34 18.54 -4.33
C SER A 196 23.45 19.20 -5.15
N SER A 197 24.69 18.74 -5.01
CA SER A 197 25.82 19.18 -5.85
C SER A 197 25.74 18.65 -7.28
N LEU A 198 25.15 17.47 -7.48
CA LEU A 198 24.95 16.90 -8.83
C LEU A 198 23.80 17.59 -9.58
N LYS A 199 22.70 17.98 -8.90
CA LYS A 199 21.58 18.72 -9.52
C LYS A 199 22.05 20.02 -10.21
N SER A 200 23.09 20.70 -9.71
CA SER A 200 23.59 21.96 -10.29
C SER A 200 24.45 21.82 -11.56
N VAL A 201 24.91 20.60 -11.88
CA VAL A 201 25.81 20.34 -13.03
C VAL A 201 25.03 19.98 -14.29
N ILE A 202 23.76 19.58 -14.16
CA ILE A 202 22.96 18.99 -15.25
C ILE A 202 22.22 20.08 -16.01
N GLN A 203 22.38 20.08 -17.34
CA GLN A 203 21.79 21.09 -18.24
C GLN A 203 20.49 20.63 -18.91
N SER A 204 20.08 19.37 -18.72
CA SER A 204 18.89 18.77 -19.33
C SER A 204 18.02 18.05 -18.30
N PRO A 205 16.74 18.41 -18.13
CA PRO A 205 15.80 17.60 -17.35
C PRO A 205 15.63 16.19 -17.97
N GLY A 206 15.05 15.26 -17.21
CA GLY A 206 14.70 13.91 -17.70
C GLY A 206 15.84 12.88 -17.84
N MET A 207 17.11 13.32 -17.87
CA MET A 207 18.27 12.43 -17.97
C MET A 207 18.64 11.77 -16.62
N PRO A 208 19.02 10.48 -16.61
CA PRO A 208 19.47 9.79 -15.39
C PRO A 208 20.84 10.28 -14.90
N ILE A 209 21.01 10.26 -13.57
CA ILE A 209 22.22 10.67 -12.86
C ILE A 209 22.98 9.46 -12.34
N TYR A 210 24.29 9.46 -12.56
CA TYR A 210 25.24 8.57 -11.89
C TYR A 210 25.53 9.10 -10.47
N ALA A 211 24.68 8.72 -9.51
CA ALA A 211 24.96 8.96 -8.10
C ALA A 211 25.93 7.90 -7.53
N PRO A 212 26.75 8.23 -6.52
CA PRO A 212 27.65 7.28 -5.88
C PRO A 212 26.89 6.07 -5.32
N HIS A 213 27.30 4.86 -5.67
CA HIS A 213 26.62 3.63 -5.26
C HIS A 213 27.60 2.48 -5.04
N ARG A 214 27.11 1.40 -4.42
CA ARG A 214 27.78 0.11 -4.31
C ARG A 214 26.87 -0.96 -4.91
N ASN A 215 27.42 -1.79 -5.80
CA ASN A 215 26.77 -3.03 -6.22
C ASN A 215 26.90 -4.05 -5.08
N LEU A 216 25.81 -4.74 -4.76
CA LEU A 216 25.79 -5.81 -3.77
C LEU A 216 26.22 -7.13 -4.42
N TYR A 217 25.68 -7.40 -5.61
CA TYR A 217 26.10 -8.53 -6.42
C TYR A 217 27.36 -8.20 -7.23
N ASP A 218 28.32 -9.13 -7.18
CA ASP A 218 29.55 -9.09 -7.94
C ASP A 218 29.40 -9.81 -9.29
N LEU A 219 30.49 -9.90 -10.05
CA LEU A 219 30.52 -10.57 -11.35
C LEU A 219 30.40 -12.11 -11.28
N SER A 220 30.28 -12.71 -10.09
CA SER A 220 30.06 -14.16 -9.93
C SER A 220 28.58 -14.54 -10.01
N VAL A 221 27.68 -13.57 -9.78
CA VAL A 221 26.23 -13.76 -9.87
C VAL A 221 25.82 -13.79 -11.35
N SER A 222 25.08 -14.82 -11.78
CA SER A 222 24.58 -14.89 -13.15
C SER A 222 23.71 -13.67 -13.46
N MET A 223 23.94 -13.03 -14.60
CA MET A 223 23.11 -11.93 -15.09
C MET A 223 21.65 -12.35 -15.24
N ALA A 224 21.33 -13.64 -15.39
CA ALA A 224 19.95 -14.10 -15.43
C ALA A 224 19.27 -14.20 -14.05
N THR A 225 19.87 -13.62 -13.00
CA THR A 225 19.32 -13.53 -11.64
C THR A 225 18.34 -12.37 -11.52
N GLN A 226 17.16 -12.64 -10.95
CA GLN A 226 16.12 -11.65 -10.66
C GLN A 226 15.89 -11.56 -9.15
N ALA A 227 15.80 -10.34 -8.60
CA ALA A 227 15.40 -10.12 -7.22
C ALA A 227 13.87 -10.25 -7.06
N THR A 228 13.41 -11.15 -6.20
CA THR A 228 11.98 -11.38 -5.95
C THR A 228 11.44 -10.49 -4.82
N ALA A 229 12.29 -10.14 -3.84
CA ALA A 229 11.90 -9.29 -2.72
C ALA A 229 13.10 -8.56 -2.09
N LEU A 230 12.85 -7.39 -1.49
CA LEU A 230 13.85 -6.56 -0.81
C LEU A 230 13.23 -5.92 0.44
N SER A 231 13.93 -5.95 1.58
CA SER A 231 13.44 -5.33 2.83
C SER A 231 14.57 -4.92 3.78
N TRP A 232 14.52 -3.68 4.27
CA TRP A 232 15.37 -3.19 5.34
C TRP A 232 14.87 -3.66 6.72
N ALA A 233 15.79 -3.99 7.62
CA ALA A 233 15.49 -4.13 9.04
C ALA A 233 15.03 -2.78 9.63
N PRO A 234 14.22 -2.74 10.71
CA PRO A 234 13.58 -1.50 11.19
C PRO A 234 14.53 -0.36 11.59
N GLU A 235 15.75 -0.67 12.06
CA GLU A 235 16.79 0.33 12.36
C GLU A 235 17.79 0.51 11.20
N GLY A 236 17.56 -0.16 10.07
CA GLY A 236 18.38 -0.09 8.85
C GLY A 236 19.72 -0.85 8.91
N GLN A 237 20.04 -1.46 10.06
CA GLN A 237 21.28 -2.17 10.31
C GLN A 237 21.56 -3.34 9.35
N TYR A 238 20.50 -3.89 8.75
CA TYR A 238 20.54 -4.96 7.76
C TYR A 238 19.57 -4.69 6.59
N LEU A 239 19.95 -5.14 5.41
CA LEU A 239 19.12 -5.23 4.20
C LEU A 239 19.04 -6.70 3.78
N ALA A 240 17.84 -7.25 3.63
CA ALA A 240 17.64 -8.59 3.10
C ALA A 240 17.18 -8.50 1.64
N ILE A 241 17.77 -9.32 0.77
CA ILE A 241 17.39 -9.45 -0.65
C ILE A 241 17.18 -10.92 -0.96
N ALA A 242 16.00 -11.26 -1.45
CA ALA A 242 15.71 -12.56 -2.02
C ALA A 242 15.93 -12.51 -3.54
N SER A 243 16.65 -13.49 -4.11
CA SER A 243 16.88 -13.56 -5.55
C SER A 243 16.84 -14.98 -6.10
N GLN A 244 16.33 -15.10 -7.33
CA GLN A 244 16.22 -16.33 -8.10
C GLN A 244 17.14 -16.25 -9.32
N PRO A 245 18.17 -17.12 -9.44
CA PRO A 245 18.84 -17.39 -10.70
C PRO A 245 17.90 -18.20 -11.61
N SER A 246 17.69 -17.77 -12.86
CA SER A 246 16.82 -18.49 -13.79
C SER A 246 17.29 -19.92 -14.11
N GLU A 247 18.60 -20.14 -14.08
CA GLU A 247 19.24 -21.41 -14.46
C GLU A 247 19.07 -22.54 -13.43
N THR A 248 18.92 -22.21 -12.15
CA THR A 248 18.97 -23.21 -11.06
C THR A 248 17.61 -23.54 -10.46
N GLY A 249 16.61 -22.66 -10.63
CA GLY A 249 15.29 -22.81 -10.02
C GLY A 249 15.26 -22.70 -8.49
N LEU A 250 16.40 -22.41 -7.84
CA LEU A 250 16.53 -22.28 -6.39
C LEU A 250 16.84 -20.83 -6.02
N SER A 251 15.98 -20.26 -5.19
CA SER A 251 16.19 -18.96 -4.57
C SER A 251 17.34 -18.98 -3.56
N ARG A 252 17.92 -17.80 -3.36
CA ARG A 252 18.80 -17.46 -2.24
C ARG A 252 18.29 -16.21 -1.53
N VAL A 253 18.68 -16.04 -0.27
CA VAL A 253 18.42 -14.83 0.52
C VAL A 253 19.72 -14.33 1.11
N ASP A 254 20.13 -13.14 0.70
CA ASP A 254 21.38 -12.49 1.09
C ASP A 254 21.10 -11.35 2.09
N PHE A 255 21.89 -11.28 3.15
CA PHE A 255 21.80 -10.27 4.21
C PHE A 255 23.01 -9.35 4.14
N TRP A 256 22.78 -8.06 3.92
CA TRP A 256 23.79 -7.01 3.75
C TRP A 256 23.71 -6.01 4.90
N ARG A 257 24.78 -5.25 5.14
CA ARG A 257 24.75 -4.03 5.97
C ARG A 257 24.54 -2.78 5.09
N GLU A 258 24.25 -1.65 5.72
CA GLU A 258 24.19 -0.32 5.08
C GLU A 258 25.44 0.04 4.26
N ASP A 259 26.62 -0.48 4.63
CA ASP A 259 27.88 -0.25 3.93
C ASP A 259 28.12 -1.20 2.75
N ALA A 260 27.12 -2.00 2.37
CA ALA A 260 27.21 -3.06 1.35
C ALA A 260 28.16 -4.24 1.70
N SER A 261 28.53 -4.44 2.96
CA SER A 261 29.18 -5.68 3.40
C SER A 261 28.16 -6.82 3.53
N LEU A 262 28.51 -8.01 3.03
CA LEU A 262 27.71 -9.23 3.19
C LEU A 262 27.86 -9.76 4.62
N VAL A 263 26.73 -10.07 5.26
CA VAL A 263 26.64 -10.66 6.61
C VAL A 263 26.48 -12.17 6.51
N ALA A 264 25.51 -12.62 5.71
CA ALA A 264 25.19 -14.04 5.52
C ALA A 264 24.43 -14.25 4.20
N SER A 265 24.55 -15.44 3.62
CA SER A 265 23.74 -15.89 2.47
C SER A 265 23.12 -17.24 2.79
N ASN A 266 21.82 -17.38 2.51
CA ASN A 266 21.08 -18.64 2.62
C ASN A 266 20.73 -19.15 1.22
N PHE A 267 21.03 -20.42 0.92
CA PHE A 267 20.88 -21.02 -0.41
C PHE A 267 19.99 -22.27 -0.35
N GLY A 268 19.48 -22.71 -1.50
CA GLY A 268 18.67 -23.92 -1.59
C GLY A 268 17.27 -23.73 -1.01
N ILE A 269 16.70 -22.54 -1.22
CA ILE A 269 15.31 -22.22 -0.93
C ILE A 269 14.55 -22.44 -2.24
N ASP A 270 13.42 -23.15 -2.23
CA ASP A 270 12.65 -23.37 -3.46
C ASP A 270 12.05 -22.04 -3.93
N SER A 271 11.94 -21.85 -5.25
CA SER A 271 11.69 -20.52 -5.83
C SER A 271 10.25 -20.37 -6.35
N PRO A 272 9.63 -19.17 -6.27
CA PRO A 272 10.16 -17.91 -5.74
C PRO A 272 9.95 -17.74 -4.23
N VAL A 273 10.83 -16.96 -3.59
CA VAL A 273 10.52 -16.35 -2.29
C VAL A 273 9.49 -15.25 -2.53
N VAL A 274 8.27 -15.46 -2.03
CA VAL A 274 7.10 -14.58 -2.24
C VAL A 274 6.91 -13.53 -1.15
N ASN A 275 7.56 -13.71 0.01
CA ASN A 275 7.47 -12.78 1.13
C ASN A 275 8.82 -12.65 1.84
N ILE A 276 9.14 -11.45 2.32
CA ILE A 276 10.30 -11.20 3.18
C ILE A 276 9.97 -10.10 4.20
N GLN A 277 10.16 -10.38 5.49
CA GLN A 277 9.80 -9.44 6.54
C GLN A 277 10.64 -9.60 7.80
N TRP A 278 11.26 -8.50 8.22
CA TRP A 278 11.99 -8.42 9.49
C TRP A 278 11.04 -8.35 10.69
N ASN A 279 11.44 -8.98 11.79
CA ASN A 279 10.79 -8.79 13.08
C ASN A 279 11.05 -7.36 13.62
N PRO A 280 10.27 -6.87 14.60
CA PRO A 280 10.34 -5.47 15.05
C PRO A 280 11.72 -5.04 15.59
N SER A 281 12.52 -5.97 16.13
CA SER A 281 13.91 -5.72 16.55
C SER A 281 14.95 -5.80 15.43
N GLY A 282 14.59 -6.24 14.22
CA GLY A 282 15.53 -6.47 13.11
C GLY A 282 16.58 -7.55 13.39
N THR A 283 16.25 -8.53 14.22
CA THR A 283 17.12 -9.66 14.61
C THR A 283 16.80 -10.95 13.86
N ALA A 284 15.56 -11.08 13.36
CA ALA A 284 15.07 -12.22 12.61
C ALA A 284 14.39 -11.73 11.33
N CYS A 285 14.54 -12.48 10.24
CA CYS A 285 13.87 -12.24 8.98
C CYS A 285 13.05 -13.49 8.60
N LEU A 286 11.75 -13.30 8.45
CA LEU A 286 10.83 -14.31 7.95
C LEU A 286 10.81 -14.27 6.42
N ILE A 287 10.82 -15.44 5.81
CA ILE A 287 10.55 -15.65 4.38
C ILE A 287 9.47 -16.70 4.18
N ILE A 288 8.71 -16.56 3.10
CA ILE A 288 7.80 -17.59 2.61
C ILE A 288 8.22 -18.00 1.20
N SER A 289 8.31 -19.30 0.97
CA SER A 289 8.67 -19.92 -0.31
C SER A 289 7.82 -21.17 -0.55
N PRO A 290 7.73 -21.70 -1.77
CA PRO A 290 7.20 -23.06 -1.98
C PRO A 290 8.09 -24.10 -1.32
N GLN A 291 7.65 -25.36 -1.34
CA GLN A 291 8.45 -26.52 -0.99
C GLN A 291 8.34 -27.59 -2.10
N ASN A 292 9.47 -27.90 -2.73
CA ASN A 292 9.53 -28.72 -3.95
C ASN A 292 8.93 -30.12 -3.79
N GLU A 293 8.46 -30.69 -4.91
CA GLU A 293 7.71 -31.97 -5.02
C GLU A 293 6.32 -32.01 -4.36
N THR A 294 5.92 -30.97 -3.63
CA THR A 294 4.64 -30.89 -2.91
C THR A 294 3.88 -29.60 -3.21
N THR A 295 2.56 -29.61 -3.04
CA THR A 295 1.73 -28.38 -3.03
C THR A 295 1.81 -27.69 -1.66
N ASP A 296 2.99 -27.62 -1.05
CA ASP A 296 3.20 -27.17 0.32
C ASP A 296 3.96 -25.83 0.32
N ALA A 297 3.71 -25.01 1.34
CA ALA A 297 4.42 -23.76 1.55
C ALA A 297 5.41 -23.90 2.73
N SER A 298 6.61 -23.35 2.56
CA SER A 298 7.63 -23.29 3.61
C SER A 298 7.65 -21.90 4.23
N ILE A 299 7.46 -21.84 5.55
CA ILE A 299 7.77 -20.66 6.36
C ILE A 299 9.15 -20.87 6.95
N THR A 300 10.09 -19.98 6.66
CA THR A 300 11.45 -20.02 7.19
C THR A 300 11.78 -18.72 7.93
N VAL A 301 12.33 -18.81 9.13
CA VAL A 301 12.80 -17.65 9.91
C VAL A 301 14.29 -17.76 10.11
N ILE A 302 15.03 -16.76 9.62
CA ILE A 302 16.49 -16.72 9.60
C ILE A 302 16.98 -15.66 10.60
N TYR A 303 17.91 -16.04 11.47
CA TYR A 303 18.61 -15.15 12.40
C TYR A 303 20.04 -14.94 11.88
N PRO A 304 20.31 -13.96 11.00
CA PRO A 304 21.57 -13.87 10.25
C PRO A 304 22.80 -13.64 11.12
N THR A 305 22.64 -13.11 12.33
CA THR A 305 23.73 -12.92 13.32
C THR A 305 24.01 -14.14 14.19
N LEU A 306 23.11 -15.13 14.21
CA LEU A 306 23.21 -16.34 15.04
C LEU A 306 23.37 -17.61 14.19
N GLU A 307 23.41 -17.47 12.86
CA GLU A 307 23.42 -18.56 11.86
C GLU A 307 22.29 -19.60 12.06
N ASN A 308 21.22 -19.22 12.77
CA ASN A 308 20.10 -20.10 13.09
C ASN A 308 18.97 -19.94 12.09
N VAL A 309 18.36 -21.07 11.70
CA VAL A 309 17.28 -21.13 10.71
C VAL A 309 16.19 -22.03 11.25
N LEU A 310 15.01 -21.46 11.49
CA LEU A 310 13.81 -22.19 11.86
C LEU A 310 12.98 -22.44 10.58
N ARG A 311 12.38 -23.62 10.45
CA ARG A 311 11.51 -23.96 9.31
C ARG A 311 10.21 -24.60 9.77
N PHE A 312 9.14 -24.38 9.03
CA PHE A 312 7.85 -25.03 9.20
C PHE A 312 7.14 -25.17 7.85
N THR A 313 6.64 -26.37 7.58
CA THR A 313 5.89 -26.69 6.37
C THR A 313 4.39 -26.53 6.65
N LEU A 314 3.72 -25.68 5.87
CA LEU A 314 2.28 -25.62 5.73
C LEU A 314 1.84 -26.65 4.67
N PRO A 315 1.24 -27.78 5.07
CA PRO A 315 0.86 -28.83 4.14
C PRO A 315 -0.32 -28.41 3.27
N SER A 316 -0.28 -28.78 1.99
CA SER A 316 -1.36 -28.58 1.02
C SER A 316 -1.77 -27.12 0.79
N HIS A 317 -0.84 -26.17 0.94
CA HIS A 317 -1.02 -24.75 0.60
C HIS A 317 -0.24 -24.37 -0.67
N ASN A 318 -0.93 -24.29 -1.82
CA ASN A 318 -0.33 -23.94 -3.10
C ASN A 318 -0.13 -22.42 -3.26
N LEU A 319 1.12 -21.94 -3.15
CA LEU A 319 1.46 -20.52 -3.31
C LEU A 319 1.21 -19.94 -4.72
N VAL A 320 1.06 -20.78 -5.75
CA VAL A 320 0.72 -20.31 -7.10
C VAL A 320 -0.76 -19.93 -7.21
N GLU A 321 -1.62 -20.57 -6.43
CA GLU A 321 -3.06 -20.31 -6.39
C GLU A 321 -3.45 -19.33 -5.26
N GLN A 322 -2.77 -19.41 -4.11
CA GLN A 322 -3.05 -18.59 -2.93
C GLN A 322 -1.75 -18.06 -2.33
N LEU A 323 -1.40 -16.82 -2.67
CA LEU A 323 -0.27 -16.12 -2.07
C LEU A 323 -0.45 -15.96 -0.56
N LEU A 324 0.64 -16.16 0.18
CA LEU A 324 0.69 -15.93 1.63
C LEU A 324 1.36 -14.59 1.95
N GLN A 325 0.74 -13.85 2.85
CA GLN A 325 1.29 -12.67 3.50
C GLN A 325 1.57 -12.98 4.97
N ALA A 326 2.61 -12.37 5.53
CA ALA A 326 2.95 -12.48 6.94
C ALA A 326 3.05 -11.11 7.60
N VAL A 327 2.74 -11.05 8.91
CA VAL A 327 3.05 -9.90 9.75
C VAL A 327 3.55 -10.33 11.13
N TRP A 328 4.67 -9.78 11.56
CA TRP A 328 5.14 -9.92 12.95
C TRP A 328 4.23 -9.17 13.93
N THR A 329 3.85 -9.84 15.02
CA THR A 329 3.06 -9.26 16.12
C THR A 329 3.89 -9.05 17.39
N SER A 330 5.01 -9.76 17.51
CA SER A 330 6.08 -9.52 18.48
C SER A 330 7.44 -9.79 17.84
N ASN A 331 8.53 -9.89 18.61
CA ASN A 331 9.84 -10.32 18.08
C ASN A 331 9.91 -11.83 17.82
N ASP A 332 9.02 -12.61 18.43
CA ASP A 332 8.97 -14.08 18.35
C ASP A 332 7.64 -14.59 17.77
N ASP A 333 6.57 -13.79 17.81
CA ASP A 333 5.25 -14.12 17.28
C ASP A 333 4.97 -13.43 15.94
N PHE A 334 4.37 -14.17 15.01
CA PHE A 334 3.90 -13.64 13.73
C PHE A 334 2.58 -14.31 13.32
N ILE A 335 1.86 -13.68 12.38
CA ILE A 335 0.62 -14.18 11.80
C ILE A 335 0.84 -14.36 10.30
N VAL A 336 0.35 -15.48 9.76
CA VAL A 336 0.31 -15.78 8.32
C VAL A 336 -1.14 -15.77 7.85
N CYS A 337 -1.35 -15.20 6.68
CA CYS A 337 -2.65 -14.92 6.08
C CYS A 337 -2.63 -15.27 4.58
N GLY A 338 -3.70 -15.88 4.07
CA GLY A 338 -3.91 -16.08 2.63
C GLY A 338 -5.04 -17.06 2.33
N GLY A 339 -5.93 -16.70 1.41
CA GLY A 339 -7.16 -17.46 1.14
C GLY A 339 -8.00 -17.57 2.43
N ASN A 340 -8.24 -18.80 2.88
CA ASN A 340 -8.99 -19.09 4.11
C ASN A 340 -8.08 -19.44 5.31
N LEU A 341 -6.77 -19.14 5.22
CA LEU A 341 -5.82 -19.23 6.32
C LEU A 341 -5.65 -17.86 6.99
N LEU A 342 -5.88 -17.82 8.30
CA LEU A 342 -5.34 -16.78 9.18
C LEU A 342 -4.91 -17.47 10.48
N GLN A 343 -3.60 -17.50 10.75
CA GLN A 343 -3.04 -18.26 11.87
C GLN A 343 -1.78 -17.60 12.45
N ALA A 344 -1.70 -17.58 13.79
CA ALA A 344 -0.53 -17.16 14.54
C ALA A 344 0.49 -18.29 14.69
N PHE A 345 1.77 -17.94 14.75
CA PHE A 345 2.92 -18.83 14.91
C PHE A 345 3.92 -18.22 15.89
N LEU A 346 4.63 -19.08 16.63
CA LEU A 346 5.64 -18.69 17.62
C LEU A 346 7.00 -19.31 17.29
N CYS A 347 8.04 -18.48 17.18
CA CYS A 347 9.44 -18.88 17.13
C CYS A 347 9.91 -19.34 18.51
N SER A 348 9.87 -20.64 18.77
CA SER A 348 10.26 -21.20 20.07
C SER A 348 11.76 -21.45 20.14
N ALA A 349 12.48 -20.54 20.81
CA ALA A 349 13.89 -20.72 21.16
C ALA A 349 14.18 -21.97 22.00
N LYS A 350 13.17 -22.52 22.71
CA LYS A 350 13.31 -23.74 23.53
C LYS A 350 13.35 -25.03 22.71
N THR A 351 12.62 -25.06 21.60
CA THR A 351 12.52 -26.25 20.72
C THR A 351 13.29 -26.07 19.42
N ASN A 352 13.86 -24.88 19.19
CA ASN A 352 14.47 -24.44 17.94
C ASN A 352 13.56 -24.71 16.73
N SER A 353 12.28 -24.36 16.87
CA SER A 353 11.25 -24.61 15.86
C SER A 353 10.20 -23.50 15.86
N ILE A 354 9.53 -23.31 14.72
CA ILE A 354 8.28 -22.55 14.67
C ILE A 354 7.17 -23.47 15.18
N ILE A 355 6.30 -22.96 16.05
CA ILE A 355 5.17 -23.68 16.62
C ILE A 355 3.88 -23.04 16.10
N PRO A 356 2.96 -23.80 15.47
CA PRO A 356 1.66 -23.28 15.06
C PRO A 356 0.82 -22.97 16.30
N GLY A 357 0.32 -21.74 16.37
CA GLY A 357 -0.53 -21.22 17.44
C GLY A 357 -2.00 -21.11 17.01
N ARG A 358 -2.68 -20.07 17.53
CA ARG A 358 -4.11 -19.82 17.32
C ARG A 358 -4.44 -19.66 15.83
N LYS A 359 -5.42 -20.41 15.34
CA LYS A 359 -6.12 -20.15 14.07
C LYS A 359 -7.33 -19.26 14.34
N TYR A 360 -7.61 -18.30 13.46
CA TYR A 360 -8.76 -17.41 13.52
C TYR A 360 -9.91 -17.96 12.67
N GLU A 361 -11.16 -17.62 13.02
CA GLU A 361 -12.33 -18.04 12.25
C GLU A 361 -12.55 -17.12 11.03
N VAL A 362 -12.04 -17.55 9.88
CA VAL A 362 -12.17 -16.84 8.59
C VAL A 362 -13.46 -17.30 7.90
N PRO A 363 -14.36 -16.37 7.47
CA PRO A 363 -15.53 -16.72 6.68
C PRO A 363 -15.15 -17.42 5.37
N GLU A 364 -15.93 -18.42 4.96
CA GLU A 364 -15.57 -19.34 3.86
C GLU A 364 -15.36 -18.65 2.50
N GLU A 365 -16.04 -17.53 2.26
CA GLU A 365 -15.96 -16.71 1.04
C GLU A 365 -15.05 -15.47 1.22
N ALA A 366 -14.22 -15.39 2.28
CA ALA A 366 -13.47 -14.17 2.60
C ALA A 366 -12.22 -13.93 1.73
N GLY A 367 -11.59 -14.97 1.16
CA GLY A 367 -10.50 -14.81 0.17
C GLY A 367 -9.40 -13.83 0.61
N LEU A 368 -8.79 -14.04 1.78
CA LEU A 368 -7.87 -13.07 2.36
C LEU A 368 -6.60 -12.92 1.49
N SER A 369 -6.24 -11.68 1.16
CA SER A 369 -5.12 -11.34 0.26
C SER A 369 -3.95 -10.65 0.97
N GLN A 370 -4.22 -9.92 2.05
CA GLN A 370 -3.21 -9.15 2.78
C GLN A 370 -3.48 -9.12 4.28
N VAL A 371 -2.41 -8.99 5.07
CA VAL A 371 -2.47 -8.81 6.53
C VAL A 371 -1.52 -7.69 6.95
N VAL A 372 -1.98 -6.82 7.84
CA VAL A 372 -1.17 -5.79 8.51
C VAL A 372 -1.53 -5.69 9.98
N TYR A 373 -0.51 -5.52 10.82
CA TYR A 373 -0.66 -5.43 12.27
C TYR A 373 -0.03 -4.13 12.76
N ASP A 374 -0.70 -3.48 13.70
CA ASP A 374 -0.17 -2.31 14.39
C ASP A 374 0.29 -2.68 15.80
N LEU A 375 1.61 -2.63 16.03
CA LEU A 375 2.22 -2.89 17.33
C LEU A 375 1.75 -1.93 18.43
N HIS A 376 1.31 -0.71 18.08
CA HIS A 376 0.92 0.31 19.05
C HIS A 376 -0.50 0.07 19.62
N SER A 377 -1.51 -0.07 18.75
CA SER A 377 -2.90 -0.34 19.15
C SER A 377 -3.22 -1.83 19.29
N GLN A 378 -2.30 -2.72 18.90
CA GLN A 378 -2.47 -4.18 18.86
C GLN A 378 -3.62 -4.63 17.96
N LEU A 379 -3.94 -3.83 16.92
CA LEU A 379 -4.98 -4.13 15.95
C LEU A 379 -4.40 -4.90 14.76
N LEU A 380 -5.05 -6.01 14.44
CA LEU A 380 -4.81 -6.79 13.22
C LEU A 380 -5.89 -6.45 12.19
N ALA A 381 -5.48 -6.09 10.99
CA ALA A 381 -6.37 -5.89 9.84
C ALA A 381 -5.99 -6.84 8.70
N THR A 382 -6.99 -7.41 8.02
CA THR A 382 -6.78 -8.16 6.78
C THR A 382 -7.64 -7.59 5.65
N ALA A 383 -7.13 -7.70 4.43
CA ALA A 383 -7.87 -7.41 3.20
C ALA A 383 -8.36 -8.70 2.54
N SER A 384 -9.45 -8.59 1.79
CA SER A 384 -10.05 -9.63 0.95
C SER A 384 -9.91 -9.26 -0.53
N ASP A 385 -9.82 -10.28 -1.39
CA ASP A 385 -9.99 -10.18 -2.83
C ASP A 385 -11.33 -9.54 -3.26
N THR A 386 -12.40 -9.67 -2.45
CA THR A 386 -13.70 -9.04 -2.66
C THR A 386 -13.75 -7.53 -2.34
N GLY A 387 -12.66 -6.94 -1.84
CA GLY A 387 -12.60 -5.53 -1.46
C GLY A 387 -13.10 -5.22 -0.04
N MET A 388 -13.32 -6.24 0.79
CA MET A 388 -13.62 -6.09 2.22
C MET A 388 -12.36 -5.98 3.08
N VAL A 389 -12.46 -5.21 4.16
CA VAL A 389 -11.47 -5.15 5.24
C VAL A 389 -12.07 -5.72 6.51
N TYR A 390 -11.30 -6.58 7.18
CA TYR A 390 -11.65 -7.21 8.45
C TYR A 390 -10.70 -6.69 9.54
N ILE A 391 -11.26 -6.23 10.67
CA ILE A 391 -10.50 -5.85 11.86
C ILE A 391 -10.71 -6.93 12.92
N TRP A 392 -9.64 -7.60 13.31
CA TRP A 392 -9.70 -8.81 14.12
C TRP A 392 -9.61 -8.53 15.61
N GLY A 393 -10.46 -9.21 16.37
CA GLY A 393 -10.36 -9.27 17.82
C GLY A 393 -9.52 -10.45 18.28
N LYS A 394 -9.95 -11.10 19.35
CA LYS A 394 -9.26 -12.26 19.91
C LYS A 394 -9.41 -13.51 19.04
N ASP A 395 -10.62 -13.79 18.57
CA ASP A 395 -10.99 -15.04 17.91
C ASP A 395 -11.74 -14.75 16.59
N ASP A 396 -12.72 -13.83 16.63
CA ASP A 396 -13.55 -13.38 15.49
C ASP A 396 -13.16 -11.98 14.94
N PRO A 397 -13.58 -11.61 13.72
CA PRO A 397 -13.54 -10.23 13.25
C PRO A 397 -14.50 -9.36 14.06
N MET A 398 -13.99 -8.31 14.72
CA MET A 398 -14.79 -7.32 15.44
C MET A 398 -15.57 -6.41 14.48
N TYR A 399 -14.98 -6.13 13.31
CA TYR A 399 -15.58 -5.31 12.27
C TYR A 399 -15.26 -5.87 10.89
N VAL A 400 -16.24 -5.78 9.99
CA VAL A 400 -16.09 -6.04 8.56
C VAL A 400 -16.76 -4.90 7.82
N PHE A 401 -16.08 -4.34 6.82
CA PHE A 401 -16.64 -3.29 5.98
C PHE A 401 -16.11 -3.40 4.54
N THR A 402 -16.97 -3.09 3.57
CA THR A 402 -16.57 -2.96 2.16
C THR A 402 -15.77 -1.67 2.00
N ALA A 403 -14.52 -1.78 1.57
CA ALA A 403 -13.64 -0.64 1.37
C ALA A 403 -13.49 -0.25 -0.10
N HIS A 404 -13.54 -1.23 -1.00
CA HIS A 404 -13.31 -1.08 -2.45
C HIS A 404 -14.31 -1.90 -3.27
N GLN A 405 -14.40 -1.63 -4.58
CA GLN A 405 -15.17 -2.40 -5.56
C GLN A 405 -14.22 -3.24 -6.44
N GLY A 406 -13.49 -4.16 -5.82
CA GLY A 406 -12.46 -4.97 -6.45
C GLY A 406 -11.37 -5.34 -5.45
N VAL A 407 -10.28 -5.95 -5.94
CA VAL A 407 -9.16 -6.36 -5.08
C VAL A 407 -8.52 -5.15 -4.41
N ILE A 408 -8.26 -5.26 -3.11
CA ILE A 408 -7.41 -4.30 -2.38
C ILE A 408 -5.96 -4.58 -2.77
N THR A 409 -5.33 -3.63 -3.45
CA THR A 409 -3.95 -3.71 -3.92
C THR A 409 -2.97 -3.53 -2.77
N GLN A 410 -3.29 -2.65 -1.82
CA GLN A 410 -2.47 -2.43 -0.63
C GLN A 410 -3.28 -1.87 0.55
N LEU A 411 -3.00 -2.42 1.74
CA LEU A 411 -3.51 -2.03 3.04
C LEU A 411 -2.32 -1.62 3.94
N THR A 412 -2.42 -0.50 4.67
CA THR A 412 -1.33 -0.04 5.55
C THR A 412 -1.82 0.83 6.71
N TRP A 413 -1.19 0.67 7.88
CA TRP A 413 -1.45 1.50 9.06
C TRP A 413 -0.65 2.81 9.00
N GLN A 414 -1.23 3.90 9.51
CA GLN A 414 -0.52 5.17 9.66
C GLN A 414 0.68 5.02 10.62
N SER A 415 1.83 5.57 10.26
CA SER A 415 2.97 5.66 11.18
C SER A 415 2.61 6.54 12.39
N LEU A 416 3.08 6.17 13.59
CA LEU A 416 2.91 6.95 14.82
C LEU A 416 4.28 7.30 15.40
N THR A 417 4.79 8.48 15.06
CA THR A 417 6.10 8.97 15.52
C THR A 417 6.00 9.94 16.70
N THR A 418 4.78 10.29 17.13
CA THR A 418 4.57 11.29 18.18
C THR A 418 4.83 10.73 19.59
N LEU A 419 6.00 11.09 20.13
CA LEU A 419 6.37 11.10 21.56
C LEU A 419 5.52 12.10 22.40
N ASP A 420 4.23 12.25 22.09
CA ASP A 420 3.32 13.12 22.83
C ASP A 420 2.39 12.28 23.73
N PRO A 421 2.76 12.00 24.99
CA PRO A 421 1.91 11.29 25.95
C PRO A 421 0.65 12.09 26.34
N THR A 422 0.46 13.31 25.84
CA THR A 422 -0.78 14.09 25.98
C THR A 422 -1.72 13.95 24.80
N SER A 423 -1.25 13.38 23.67
CA SER A 423 -2.10 12.96 22.56
C SER A 423 -2.93 11.75 22.98
N ASN A 424 -4.10 12.03 23.52
CA ASN A 424 -5.17 11.05 23.67
C ASN A 424 -5.59 10.59 22.27
N THR A 425 -5.03 9.48 21.80
CA THR A 425 -5.16 8.94 20.44
C THR A 425 -6.58 8.41 20.16
N LYS A 426 -7.51 9.36 20.05
CA LYS A 426 -8.91 9.15 19.65
C LYS A 426 -9.09 8.73 18.20
N GLU A 427 -8.00 8.65 17.43
CA GLU A 427 -8.00 8.23 16.04
C GLU A 427 -6.84 7.26 15.79
N ARG A 428 -7.11 6.17 15.05
CA ARG A 428 -6.09 5.26 14.52
C ARG A 428 -6.41 5.03 13.06
N LEU A 429 -5.56 5.54 12.18
CA LEU A 429 -5.84 5.55 10.75
C LEU A 429 -5.25 4.33 10.03
N LEU A 430 -6.09 3.72 9.19
CA LEU A 430 -5.77 2.66 8.25
C LEU A 430 -6.05 3.18 6.84
N ALA A 431 -5.10 3.03 5.91
CA ALA A 431 -5.30 3.35 4.50
C ALA A 431 -5.44 2.07 3.68
N SER A 432 -6.39 2.05 2.75
CA SER A 432 -6.57 0.99 1.75
C SER A 432 -6.58 1.60 0.34
N ALA A 433 -6.04 0.87 -0.61
CA ALA A 433 -6.07 1.17 -2.04
C ALA A 433 -6.59 -0.05 -2.81
N GLY A 434 -7.23 0.18 -3.96
CA GLY A 434 -7.82 -0.89 -4.77
C GLY A 434 -7.64 -0.73 -6.27
N GLU A 435 -7.98 -1.80 -6.98
CA GLU A 435 -8.07 -1.84 -8.46
C GLU A 435 -9.15 -0.91 -9.01
N ASP A 436 -10.14 -0.53 -8.18
CA ASP A 436 -11.12 0.51 -8.49
C ASP A 436 -10.51 1.92 -8.59
N GLY A 437 -9.21 2.07 -8.29
CA GLY A 437 -8.50 3.33 -8.30
C GLY A 437 -8.95 4.29 -7.20
N ALA A 438 -9.68 3.80 -6.19
CA ALA A 438 -9.97 4.53 -4.97
C ALA A 438 -8.84 4.32 -3.95
N ILE A 439 -8.69 5.30 -3.06
CA ILE A 439 -7.87 5.22 -1.85
C ILE A 439 -8.78 5.66 -0.70
N SER A 440 -8.91 4.86 0.34
CA SER A 440 -9.81 5.14 1.46
C SER A 440 -9.02 5.19 2.77
N ILE A 441 -9.22 6.25 3.55
CA ILE A 441 -8.64 6.41 4.89
C ILE A 441 -9.73 6.16 5.92
N TRP A 442 -9.51 5.22 6.81
CA TRP A 442 -10.45 4.73 7.81
C TRP A 442 -9.97 5.10 9.21
N ASN A 443 -10.82 5.68 10.04
CA ASN A 443 -10.55 5.76 11.47
C ASN A 443 -11.12 4.50 12.15
N ILE A 444 -10.24 3.67 12.71
CA ILE A 444 -10.54 2.36 13.31
C ILE A 444 -10.78 2.46 14.83
N VAL A 445 -11.13 3.63 15.35
CA VAL A 445 -11.44 3.79 16.78
C VAL A 445 -12.86 3.35 17.13
N LEU A 446 -12.95 2.50 18.15
CA LEU A 446 -14.18 1.90 18.65
C LEU A 446 -15.15 2.98 19.19
N PRO A 447 -16.48 2.83 19.03
CA PRO A 447 -17.17 1.69 18.43
C PRO A 447 -17.56 1.88 16.95
N ASN A 448 -17.26 3.04 16.34
CA ASN A 448 -17.80 3.43 15.04
C ASN A 448 -16.67 3.67 14.02
N ILE A 449 -16.28 2.60 13.31
CA ILE A 449 -15.40 2.74 12.15
C ILE A 449 -16.07 3.66 11.13
N LYS A 450 -15.31 4.66 10.67
CA LYS A 450 -15.75 5.59 9.63
C LYS A 450 -14.67 5.78 8.59
N CYS A 451 -15.08 5.75 7.32
CA CYS A 451 -14.28 6.33 6.26
C CYS A 451 -14.14 7.84 6.57
N ARG A 452 -12.92 8.28 6.89
CA ARG A 452 -12.57 9.68 7.09
C ARG A 452 -12.60 10.43 5.76
N ALA A 453 -12.08 9.78 4.71
CA ALA A 453 -12.06 10.29 3.36
C ALA A 453 -11.82 9.17 2.35
N SER A 454 -12.26 9.41 1.12
CA SER A 454 -11.88 8.64 -0.06
C SER A 454 -11.36 9.58 -1.13
N MET A 455 -10.23 9.23 -1.73
CA MET A 455 -9.58 9.90 -2.86
C MET A 455 -9.61 8.97 -4.08
N THR A 456 -9.30 9.48 -5.27
CA THR A 456 -9.20 8.66 -6.48
C THR A 456 -7.98 9.00 -7.32
N MET A 457 -7.33 7.94 -7.81
CA MET A 457 -6.21 7.96 -8.75
C MET A 457 -6.66 7.92 -10.22
N ARG A 458 -7.95 7.69 -10.48
CA ARG A 458 -8.56 7.44 -11.82
C ARG A 458 -8.08 6.19 -12.58
N SER A 459 -7.15 5.44 -12.00
CA SER A 459 -6.61 4.16 -12.48
C SER A 459 -6.14 3.37 -11.26
N THR A 460 -5.83 2.08 -11.42
CA THR A 460 -5.33 1.18 -10.37
C THR A 460 -4.22 1.83 -9.54
N ALA A 461 -4.43 1.94 -8.24
CA ALA A 461 -3.44 2.40 -7.29
C ALA A 461 -2.53 1.22 -6.92
N PHE A 462 -1.37 1.09 -7.56
CA PHE A 462 -0.46 -0.05 -7.36
C PHE A 462 0.29 0.02 -6.02
N ALA A 463 0.51 1.23 -5.49
CA ALA A 463 1.16 1.41 -4.20
C ALA A 463 0.57 2.59 -3.40
N ILE A 464 0.59 2.45 -2.07
CA ILE A 464 0.38 3.52 -1.09
C ILE A 464 1.46 3.47 0.01
N ALA A 465 1.89 4.63 0.48
CA ALA A 465 2.83 4.73 1.58
C ALA A 465 2.56 5.98 2.44
N PHE A 466 2.40 5.81 3.75
CA PHE A 466 2.45 6.92 4.69
C PHE A 466 3.88 7.44 4.81
N SER A 467 4.03 8.75 5.00
CA SER A 467 5.29 9.35 5.45
C SER A 467 5.70 8.82 6.84
N PRO A 468 6.99 8.88 7.22
CA PRO A 468 7.44 8.35 8.51
C PRO A 468 6.78 8.99 9.73
N ASP A 469 6.34 10.25 9.62
CA ASP A 469 5.58 10.97 10.65
C ASP A 469 4.06 10.66 10.63
N GLY A 470 3.55 10.06 9.56
CA GLY A 470 2.12 9.79 9.34
C GLY A 470 1.29 11.00 8.88
N GLU A 471 1.91 12.17 8.67
CA GLU A 471 1.21 13.41 8.26
C GLU A 471 0.77 13.41 6.79
N PHE A 472 1.46 12.64 5.95
CA PHE A 472 1.20 12.54 4.52
C PHE A 472 0.95 11.10 4.08
N LEU A 473 0.15 10.94 3.03
CA LEU A 473 -0.06 9.68 2.33
C LEU A 473 0.29 9.90 0.86
N ALA A 474 1.23 9.11 0.34
CA ALA A 474 1.53 9.03 -1.09
C ALA A 474 0.81 7.82 -1.71
N SER A 475 0.42 7.95 -2.98
CA SER A 475 0.01 6.83 -3.81
C SER A 475 0.54 6.96 -5.22
N ALA A 476 0.80 5.83 -5.89
CA ALA A 476 1.24 5.76 -7.27
C ALA A 476 0.35 4.82 -8.10
N THR A 477 -0.01 5.28 -9.30
CA THR A 477 -0.31 4.42 -10.46
C THR A 477 0.94 4.34 -11.34
N SER A 478 0.89 3.59 -12.44
CA SER A 478 1.96 3.55 -13.43
C SER A 478 2.34 4.92 -14.00
N GLU A 479 1.39 5.86 -14.05
CA GLU A 479 1.52 7.15 -14.72
C GLU A 479 1.56 8.36 -13.78
N ASN A 480 0.93 8.28 -12.61
CA ASN A 480 0.78 9.42 -11.72
C ASN A 480 1.09 9.03 -10.28
N LEU A 481 1.74 9.94 -9.56
CA LEU A 481 1.88 9.90 -8.11
C LEU A 481 1.21 11.13 -7.50
N PHE A 482 0.49 10.90 -6.42
CA PHE A 482 -0.22 11.94 -5.67
C PHE A 482 0.19 11.87 -4.19
N ILE A 483 0.28 13.03 -3.55
CA ILE A 483 0.57 13.17 -2.12
C ILE A 483 -0.57 13.98 -1.50
N TRP A 484 -1.20 13.45 -0.46
CA TRP A 484 -2.22 14.15 0.32
C TRP A 484 -1.78 14.33 1.77
N LYS A 485 -2.32 15.35 2.41
CA LYS A 485 -2.26 15.48 3.87
C LYS A 485 -3.28 14.55 4.51
N THR A 486 -2.87 13.77 5.51
CA THR A 486 -3.71 12.76 6.16
C THR A 486 -4.91 13.37 6.89
N ASP A 487 -4.78 14.59 7.41
CA ASP A 487 -5.85 15.29 8.12
C ASP A 487 -6.87 15.98 7.18
N SER A 488 -6.43 16.46 6.01
CA SER A 488 -7.23 17.14 4.97
C SER A 488 -7.08 16.53 3.55
N PRO A 489 -7.41 15.25 3.33
CA PRO A 489 -7.06 14.50 2.11
C PRO A 489 -7.92 14.79 0.87
N HIS A 490 -8.76 15.84 0.86
CA HIS A 490 -9.66 16.12 -0.27
C HIS A 490 -8.96 16.73 -1.50
N ILE A 491 -7.81 17.35 -1.31
CA ILE A 491 -7.00 17.97 -2.36
C ILE A 491 -5.57 17.43 -2.20
N PRO A 492 -4.91 16.95 -3.27
CA PRO A 492 -3.50 16.56 -3.18
C PRO A 492 -2.63 17.81 -2.96
N LEU A 493 -1.68 17.73 -2.03
CA LEU A 493 -0.65 18.74 -1.86
C LEU A 493 0.36 18.70 -3.01
N GLY A 494 0.70 17.49 -3.47
CA GLY A 494 1.67 17.25 -4.53
C GLY A 494 1.14 16.30 -5.60
N THR A 495 1.53 16.58 -6.85
CA THR A 495 1.30 15.72 -8.01
C THR A 495 2.59 15.53 -8.77
N TRP A 496 2.82 14.31 -9.23
CA TRP A 496 3.91 13.96 -10.14
C TRP A 496 3.32 13.15 -11.30
N THR A 497 3.72 13.46 -12.53
CA THR A 497 3.24 12.75 -13.72
C THR A 497 4.42 12.24 -14.54
N ARG A 498 4.34 10.99 -14.98
CA ARG A 498 5.33 10.35 -15.84
C ARG A 498 5.52 11.15 -17.13
N GLN A 499 6.75 11.62 -17.38
CA GLN A 499 7.09 12.34 -18.60
C GLN A 499 7.53 11.37 -19.70
N TYR A 500 6.79 11.31 -20.80
CA TYR A 500 7.08 10.50 -21.99
C TYR A 500 8.25 11.07 -22.84
N GLU A 501 9.38 11.35 -22.21
CA GLU A 501 10.60 11.70 -22.94
C GLU A 501 11.31 10.45 -23.49
N SER A 502 12.06 10.64 -24.58
CA SER A 502 12.81 9.61 -25.29
C SER A 502 13.75 8.83 -24.35
N GLY A 503 13.32 7.65 -23.91
CA GLY A 503 14.09 6.80 -22.99
C GLY A 503 13.28 6.12 -21.89
N TRP A 504 11.96 6.30 -21.83
CA TRP A 504 11.09 5.29 -21.24
C TRP A 504 10.91 4.17 -22.26
N GLN A 505 11.69 3.10 -22.09
CA GLN A 505 11.51 1.86 -22.82
C GLN A 505 10.85 0.88 -21.89
N THR A 506 9.62 0.47 -22.20
CA THR A 506 9.15 -0.86 -21.77
C THR A 506 10.14 -1.88 -22.33
N PRO A 507 10.59 -2.87 -21.53
CA PRO A 507 11.52 -3.87 -22.01
C PRO A 507 10.95 -4.59 -23.24
N LEU A 508 11.68 -4.56 -24.36
CA LEU A 508 11.47 -5.51 -25.45
C LEU A 508 12.04 -6.84 -24.97
N SER A 509 11.20 -7.64 -24.32
CA SER A 509 11.61 -8.88 -23.66
C SER A 509 12.16 -9.88 -24.68
N SER A 510 13.48 -10.06 -24.70
CA SER A 510 14.08 -11.31 -25.16
C SER A 510 13.89 -12.36 -24.05
N GLU A 511 12.74 -13.02 -24.09
CA GLU A 511 12.37 -14.17 -23.23
C GLU A 511 12.37 -13.91 -21.71
N SER A 512 11.56 -12.95 -21.24
CA SER A 512 11.18 -12.84 -19.82
C SER A 512 9.69 -13.17 -19.64
N THR A 513 9.38 -14.22 -18.86
CA THR A 513 8.03 -14.74 -18.59
C THR A 513 7.23 -13.96 -17.54
N LEU A 514 7.69 -12.76 -17.16
CA LEU A 514 6.83 -11.79 -16.50
C LEU A 514 5.90 -11.23 -17.58
N SER A 515 4.63 -11.66 -17.54
CA SER A 515 3.52 -10.97 -18.22
C SER A 515 3.56 -9.47 -17.90
N GLU A 516 2.92 -8.64 -18.73
CA GLU A 516 2.97 -7.17 -18.77
C GLU A 516 2.40 -6.46 -17.51
N VAL A 517 2.77 -6.92 -16.32
CA VAL A 517 2.43 -6.39 -15.02
C VAL A 517 3.40 -5.26 -14.71
N GLU A 518 2.85 -4.06 -14.67
CA GLU A 518 3.56 -2.85 -14.30
C GLU A 518 4.01 -2.90 -12.82
N ILE A 519 5.26 -3.27 -12.58
CA ILE A 519 5.82 -3.32 -11.21
C ILE A 519 6.14 -1.89 -10.73
N CYS A 520 5.27 -1.37 -9.86
CA CYS A 520 5.48 -0.11 -9.14
C CYS A 520 6.05 -0.37 -7.75
N SER A 521 7.14 0.32 -7.40
CA SER A 521 7.70 0.34 -6.04
C SER A 521 7.73 1.77 -5.51
N LEU A 522 7.34 1.97 -4.24
CA LEU A 522 7.17 3.30 -3.64
C LEU A 522 7.72 3.33 -2.21
N SER A 523 8.61 4.26 -1.93
CA SER A 523 9.22 4.41 -0.59
C SER A 523 9.46 5.89 -0.26
N TRP A 524 9.04 6.31 0.94
CA TRP A 524 9.44 7.59 1.53
C TRP A 524 10.85 7.53 2.11
N ASP A 525 11.58 8.64 2.07
CA ASP A 525 12.79 8.81 2.87
C ASP A 525 12.46 8.98 4.36
N SER A 526 13.44 8.75 5.24
CA SER A 526 13.25 8.77 6.70
C SER A 526 12.84 10.13 7.28
N GLU A 527 12.83 11.19 6.46
CA GLU A 527 12.45 12.56 6.85
C GLU A 527 11.08 12.97 6.30
N GLY A 528 10.41 12.15 5.47
CA GLY A 528 9.16 12.51 4.80
C GLY A 528 9.33 13.60 3.73
N ARG A 529 10.54 13.77 3.19
CA ARG A 529 10.93 14.87 2.26
C ARG A 529 11.26 14.42 0.85
N ARG A 530 11.42 13.12 0.62
CA ARG A 530 11.59 12.54 -0.72
C ARG A 530 10.82 11.25 -0.86
N LEU A 531 10.43 10.96 -2.10
CA LEU A 531 9.88 9.69 -2.52
C LEU A 531 10.80 9.05 -3.57
N ALA A 532 11.07 7.77 -3.39
CA ALA A 532 11.63 6.89 -4.39
C ALA A 532 10.45 6.21 -5.07
N TYR A 533 10.28 6.46 -6.36
CA TYR A 533 9.29 5.80 -7.20
C TYR A 533 10.02 4.98 -8.27
N GLY A 534 9.93 3.66 -8.13
CA GLY A 534 10.50 2.68 -9.05
C GLY A 534 9.45 2.18 -10.03
N MET A 535 9.76 2.21 -11.33
CA MET A 535 8.84 1.77 -12.37
C MET A 535 9.59 1.35 -13.64
N ASN A 536 9.36 0.13 -14.12
CA ASN A 536 10.05 -0.45 -15.28
C ASN A 536 11.59 -0.29 -15.17
N ASN A 537 12.21 0.43 -16.10
CA ASN A 537 13.66 0.64 -16.16
C ASN A 537 14.12 1.96 -15.52
N ARG A 538 13.31 2.61 -14.66
CA ARG A 538 13.65 3.88 -14.02
C ARG A 538 13.39 3.89 -12.52
N LEU A 539 14.25 4.63 -11.82
CA LEU A 539 14.12 4.99 -10.41
C LEU A 539 14.08 6.52 -10.30
N ALA A 540 12.91 7.07 -9.97
CA ALA A 540 12.71 8.50 -9.76
C ALA A 540 12.89 8.85 -8.27
N LEU A 541 13.62 9.93 -8.00
CA LEU A 541 13.71 10.63 -6.73
C LEU A 541 12.93 11.93 -6.85
N ILE A 542 11.81 11.97 -6.16
CA ILE A 542 10.86 13.08 -6.18
C ILE A 542 11.04 13.86 -4.89
N ASP A 543 11.55 15.09 -4.97
CA ASP A 543 11.63 16.00 -3.81
C ASP A 543 10.21 16.45 -3.44
N PHE A 544 9.83 16.27 -2.16
CA PHE A 544 8.60 16.81 -1.58
C PHE A 544 8.99 17.79 -0.47
N ARG A 545 8.70 19.07 -0.68
CA ARG A 545 8.89 20.12 0.34
C ARG A 545 7.52 20.59 0.80
N PRO A 546 7.07 20.22 2.01
CA PRO A 546 5.83 20.73 2.59
C PRO A 546 5.93 22.22 2.95
#